data_AF-A0A973H2R3-F1
#
_entry.id   AF-A0A973H2R3-F1
#
_cell.length_a   1.000
_cell.length_b   1.000
_cell.length_c   1.000
_cell.angle_alpha   90.00
_cell.angle_beta   90.00
_cell.angle_gamma   90.00
#
_symmetry.space_group_name_H-M   'P 1'
#
loop_
_entity.id
_entity.type
_entity.pdbx_description
1 polymer ?
#
loop_
_entity_poly.entity_id
_entity_poly.type
_entity_poly.pdbx_seq_one_letter_code
_entity_poly.pdbx_strand_id
1 'polypeptide(L)'
;DHPGGLRDLLGEFATRGINLMLLQSRPTGAGIGNYCFCIDAEGHISDRRVAEALMGLKRICLEVRFLGSYPRADASEGGVRPPLRGTSDDEFVAASDWVARCQDGRF
;
A
#
# COMPACT_ATOMS: atom_id res chain seq x y z
N ASP A 1 -1.71 5.70 -20.76
CA ASP A 1 -0.53 4.86 -20.65
C ASP A 1 0.69 5.76 -20.75
N HIS A 2 1.48 5.87 -19.67
CA HIS A 2 2.72 6.64 -19.69
C HIS A 2 3.85 5.81 -19.07
N PRO A 3 5.08 5.92 -19.58
CA PRO A 3 6.23 5.31 -18.93
C PRO A 3 6.33 5.81 -17.48
N GLY A 4 6.46 4.88 -16.54
CA GLY A 4 6.57 5.18 -15.11
C GLY A 4 5.36 4.79 -14.25
N GLY A 5 4.19 4.49 -14.83
CA GLY A 5 2.99 4.17 -14.03
C GLY A 5 3.17 2.98 -13.07
N LEU A 6 3.90 1.94 -13.48
CA LEU A 6 4.25 0.82 -12.59
C LEU A 6 5.18 1.26 -11.45
N ARG A 7 6.17 2.13 -11.74
CA ARG A 7 7.10 2.62 -10.73
C ARG A 7 6.36 3.41 -9.65
N ASP A 8 5.46 4.27 -10.07
CA ASP A 8 4.70 5.13 -9.14
C ASP A 8 3.76 4.27 -8.28
N LEU A 9 3.11 3.26 -8.87
CA LEU A 9 2.34 2.25 -8.15
C LEU A 9 3.18 1.49 -7.10
N LEU A 10 4.37 1.02 -7.48
CA LEU A 10 5.25 0.29 -6.56
C LEU A 10 5.80 1.20 -5.47
N GLY A 11 5.97 2.49 -5.77
CA GLY A 11 6.36 3.53 -4.81
C GLY A 11 5.40 3.65 -3.64
N GLU A 12 4.08 3.52 -3.87
CA GLU A 12 3.07 3.63 -2.80
C GLU A 12 3.25 2.53 -1.72
N PHE A 13 3.68 1.33 -2.12
CA PHE A 13 3.98 0.24 -1.18
C PHE A 13 5.38 0.40 -0.55
N ALA A 14 6.39 0.68 -1.38
CA ALA A 14 7.78 0.73 -0.95
C ALA A 14 8.04 1.83 0.09
N THR A 15 7.48 3.02 -0.11
CA THR A 15 7.63 4.17 0.81
C THR A 15 7.02 3.91 2.19
N ARG A 16 6.06 2.99 2.29
CA ARG A 16 5.37 2.61 3.54
C ARG A 16 5.87 1.29 4.11
N GLY A 17 6.98 0.77 3.57
CA GLY A 17 7.62 -0.46 4.06
C GLY A 17 6.74 -1.70 3.94
N ILE A 18 5.85 -1.74 2.94
CA ILE A 18 4.99 -2.89 2.67
C ILE A 18 5.70 -3.84 1.72
N ASN A 19 5.83 -5.10 2.14
CA ASN A 19 6.41 -6.14 1.30
C ASN A 19 5.38 -6.67 0.29
N LEU A 20 5.81 -6.95 -0.93
CA LEU A 20 4.96 -7.58 -1.94
C LEU A 20 5.26 -9.07 -2.03
N MET A 21 4.21 -9.88 -1.99
CA MET A 21 4.28 -11.34 -2.11
C MET A 21 4.03 -11.78 -3.55
N LEU A 22 3.22 -11.02 -4.28
CA LEU A 22 2.89 -11.28 -5.68
C LEU A 22 2.82 -9.96 -6.44
N LEU A 23 3.42 -9.94 -7.62
CA LEU A 23 3.21 -8.88 -8.61
C LEU A 23 3.09 -9.54 -9.98
N GLN A 24 1.89 -9.49 -10.56
CA GLN A 24 1.62 -10.06 -11.88
C GLN A 24 0.90 -9.06 -12.77
N SER A 25 1.42 -8.86 -13.98
CA SER A 25 0.73 -8.13 -15.04
C SER A 25 -0.22 -9.06 -15.80
N ARG A 26 -1.44 -8.62 -16.07
CA ARG A 26 -2.41 -9.34 -16.90
C ARG A 26 -2.95 -8.41 -18.00
N PRO A 27 -3.12 -8.91 -19.24
CA PRO A 27 -3.81 -8.15 -20.26
C PRO A 27 -5.29 -8.04 -19.88
N THR A 28 -5.85 -6.84 -19.96
CA THR A 28 -7.26 -6.60 -19.59
C THR A 28 -8.25 -7.03 -20.68
N GLY A 29 -7.77 -7.34 -21.89
CA GLY A 29 -8.62 -7.64 -23.04
C GLY A 29 -9.34 -6.41 -23.63
N ALA A 30 -9.23 -5.24 -23.00
CA ALA A 30 -9.88 -4.00 -23.40
C ALA A 30 -9.11 -3.20 -24.48
N GLY A 31 -8.10 -3.81 -25.12
CA GLY A 31 -7.26 -3.19 -26.13
C GLY A 31 -5.77 -3.49 -25.94
N ILE A 32 -4.98 -3.31 -27.01
CA ILE A 32 -3.52 -3.45 -26.99
C ILE A 32 -2.94 -2.34 -26.07
N GLY A 33 -2.11 -2.72 -25.09
CA GLY A 33 -1.48 -1.79 -24.13
C GLY A 33 -2.22 -1.60 -22.80
N ASN A 34 -3.42 -2.16 -22.65
CA ASN A 34 -4.16 -2.06 -21.39
C ASN A 34 -3.84 -3.25 -20.45
N TYR A 35 -3.07 -2.97 -19.40
CA TYR A 35 -2.69 -3.95 -18.38
C TYR A 35 -3.39 -3.66 -17.05
N CYS A 36 -3.71 -4.72 -16.32
CA CYS A 36 -3.98 -4.64 -14.89
C CYS A 36 -2.86 -5.35 -14.13
N PHE A 37 -2.60 -4.88 -12.91
CA PHE A 37 -1.64 -5.51 -12.00
C PHE A 37 -2.41 -6.19 -10.87
N CYS A 38 -2.19 -7.49 -10.72
CA CYS A 38 -2.60 -8.25 -9.55
C CYS A 38 -1.45 -8.22 -8.54
N ILE A 39 -1.75 -7.80 -7.31
CA ILE A 39 -0.75 -7.58 -6.27
C ILE A 39 -1.24 -8.21 -4.98
N ASP A 40 -0.38 -9.03 -4.38
CA ASP A 40 -0.54 -9.49 -3.01
C ASP A 40 0.54 -8.81 -2.17
N ALA A 41 0.16 -8.26 -1.03
CA ALA A 41 1.02 -7.49 -0.15
C ALA A 41 0.89 -7.97 1.30
N GLU A 42 1.97 -7.85 2.07
CA GLU A 42 1.94 -8.13 3.50
C GLU A 42 1.28 -7.00 4.29
N GLY A 43 0.33 -7.38 5.15
CA GLY A 43 -0.39 -6.49 6.05
C GLY A 43 -1.89 -6.65 5.95
N HIS A 44 -2.60 -5.96 6.83
CA HIS A 44 -4.07 -5.94 6.87
C HIS A 44 -4.58 -4.55 6.53
N ILE A 45 -5.79 -4.43 5.97
CA ILE A 45 -6.40 -3.12 5.66
C ILE A 45 -6.58 -2.22 6.89
N SER A 46 -6.59 -2.78 8.09
CA SER A 46 -6.59 -2.03 9.35
C SER A 46 -5.26 -1.39 9.68
N ASP A 47 -4.14 -1.90 9.12
CA ASP A 47 -2.82 -1.33 9.34
C ASP A 47 -2.76 0.02 8.62
N ARG A 48 -2.32 1.06 9.33
CA ARG A 48 -2.33 2.43 8.79
C ARG A 48 -1.48 2.56 7.53
N ARG A 49 -0.32 1.90 7.51
CA ARG A 49 0.57 1.86 6.33
C ARG A 49 -0.13 1.31 5.09
N VAL A 50 -0.96 0.26 5.24
CA VAL A 50 -1.68 -0.39 4.13
C VAL A 50 -2.82 0.50 3.67
N ALA A 51 -3.60 1.05 4.62
CA ALA A 51 -4.68 1.97 4.31
C ALA A 51 -4.17 3.19 3.52
N GLU A 52 -3.06 3.79 3.93
CA GLU A 52 -2.48 4.91 3.21
C GLU A 52 -1.92 4.55 1.83
N ALA A 53 -1.32 3.37 1.67
CA ALA A 53 -0.89 2.89 0.36
C ALA A 53 -2.09 2.77 -0.59
N LEU A 54 -3.20 2.19 -0.12
CA LEU A 54 -4.44 2.08 -0.90
C LEU A 54 -5.02 3.46 -1.25
N MET A 55 -4.96 4.43 -0.35
CA MET A 55 -5.34 5.82 -0.66
C MET A 55 -4.46 6.42 -1.75
N GLY A 56 -3.15 6.17 -1.72
CA GLY A 56 -2.21 6.57 -2.75
C GLY A 56 -2.56 6.00 -4.12
N LEU A 57 -2.73 4.68 -4.18
CA LEU A 57 -3.14 3.97 -5.39
C LEU A 57 -4.46 4.51 -5.95
N LYS A 58 -5.45 4.76 -5.10
CA LYS A 58 -6.75 5.27 -5.52
C LYS A 58 -6.66 6.65 -6.19
N ARG A 59 -5.66 7.46 -5.86
CA ARG A 59 -5.43 8.77 -6.49
C ARG A 59 -4.74 8.68 -7.85
N ILE A 60 -3.87 7.70 -8.06
CA ILE A 60 -3.02 7.60 -9.26
C ILE A 60 -3.54 6.60 -10.30
N CYS A 61 -4.24 5.55 -9.85
CA CYS A 61 -4.76 4.50 -10.73
C CYS A 61 -6.19 4.82 -11.18
N LEU A 62 -6.51 4.51 -12.43
CA LEU A 62 -7.85 4.67 -12.99
C LEU A 62 -8.90 3.83 -12.23
N GLU A 63 -8.56 2.58 -11.95
CA GLU A 63 -9.38 1.65 -11.18
C GLU A 63 -8.48 0.89 -10.20
N VAL A 64 -8.98 0.70 -8.98
CA VAL A 64 -8.37 -0.14 -7.95
C VAL A 64 -9.48 -1.02 -7.40
N ARG A 65 -9.26 -2.35 -7.44
CA ARG A 65 -10.17 -3.33 -6.86
C ARG A 65 -9.51 -3.96 -5.63
N PHE A 66 -10.11 -3.73 -4.46
CA PHE A 66 -9.69 -4.40 -3.23
C PHE A 66 -10.34 -5.78 -3.16
N LEU A 67 -9.53 -6.84 -2.99
CA LEU A 67 -10.00 -8.23 -2.94
C LEU A 67 -10.12 -8.77 -1.51
N GLY A 68 -9.74 -7.98 -0.49
CA GLY A 68 -9.79 -8.37 0.92
C GLY A 68 -8.42 -8.47 1.57
N SER A 69 -8.42 -8.58 2.89
CA SER A 69 -7.27 -8.97 3.69
C SER A 69 -7.59 -10.32 4.34
N TYR A 70 -6.65 -11.25 4.30
CA TYR A 70 -6.86 -12.62 4.76
C TYR A 70 -5.60 -13.14 5.49
N PRO A 71 -5.76 -14.06 6.46
CA PRO A 71 -4.62 -14.70 7.12
C PRO A 71 -3.75 -15.46 6.12
N ARG A 72 -2.43 -15.34 6.26
CA ARG A 72 -1.48 -16.10 5.44
C ARG A 72 -1.58 -17.59 5.80
N ALA A 73 -1.64 -18.47 4.79
CA ALA A 73 -1.83 -19.91 5.02
C ALA A 73 -0.66 -20.55 5.80
N ASP A 74 0.54 -20.02 5.63
CA ASP A 74 1.78 -20.43 6.30
C ASP A 74 2.18 -19.49 7.44
N ALA A 75 1.24 -18.71 7.99
CA ALA A 75 1.51 -17.86 9.15
C ALA A 75 1.79 -18.74 10.38
N SER A 76 3.07 -19.04 10.64
CA SER A 76 3.52 -19.38 11.99
C SER A 76 3.57 -18.10 12.82
N GLU A 77 3.34 -18.19 14.14
CA GLU A 77 3.32 -17.04 15.04
C GLU A 77 4.62 -16.19 15.02
N GLY A 78 5.71 -16.72 14.43
CA GLY A 78 6.99 -16.01 14.23
C GLY A 78 7.26 -15.49 12.81
N GLY A 79 6.31 -15.62 11.87
CA GLY A 79 6.51 -15.30 10.45
C GLY A 79 6.15 -13.87 10.04
N VAL A 80 5.55 -13.08 10.94
CA VAL A 80 5.18 -11.68 10.65
C VAL A 80 6.41 -10.80 10.88
N ARG A 81 6.96 -10.26 9.79
CA ARG A 81 8.07 -9.31 9.89
C ARG A 81 7.57 -8.05 10.61
N PRO A 82 8.29 -7.54 11.63
CA PRO A 82 7.92 -6.27 12.23
C PRO A 82 7.91 -5.15 11.18
N PRO A 83 7.06 -4.12 11.36
CA PRO A 83 7.07 -2.96 10.48
C PRO A 83 8.46 -2.32 10.46
N LEU A 84 8.79 -1.70 9.31
CA LEU A 84 10.02 -0.92 9.23
C LEU A 84 9.91 0.31 10.14
N ARG A 85 11.05 0.86 10.53
CA ARG A 85 11.08 2.13 11.26
C ARG A 85 10.34 3.20 10.47
N GLY A 86 9.50 3.97 11.15
CA GLY A 86 8.64 5.00 10.56
C GLY A 86 7.38 4.44 9.91
N THR A 87 7.10 3.13 10.01
CA THR A 87 5.95 2.51 9.36
C THR A 87 5.05 1.70 10.29
N SER A 88 5.27 1.79 11.61
CA SER A 88 4.34 1.25 12.61
C SER A 88 3.12 2.14 12.78
N ASP A 89 1.99 1.54 13.22
CA ASP A 89 0.75 2.30 13.42
C ASP A 89 0.91 3.44 14.43
N ASP A 90 1.67 3.23 15.51
CA ASP A 90 1.96 4.27 16.51
C ASP A 90 2.74 5.44 15.91
N GLU A 91 3.69 5.17 15.01
CA GLU A 91 4.44 6.22 14.30
C GLU A 91 3.52 7.00 13.34
N PHE A 92 2.61 6.32 12.64
CA PHE A 92 1.59 6.98 11.81
C PHE A 92 0.64 7.85 12.63
N VAL A 93 0.20 7.39 13.81
CA VAL A 93 -0.63 8.17 14.74
C VAL A 93 0.15 9.40 15.20
N ALA A 94 1.37 9.22 15.70
CA ALA A 94 2.20 10.32 16.18
C ALA A 94 2.47 11.37 15.09
N ALA A 95 2.70 10.94 13.85
CA ALA A 95 2.88 11.84 12.71
C ALA A 95 1.59 12.60 12.35
N SER A 96 0.45 11.91 12.31
CA SER A 96 -0.86 12.51 12.06
C SER A 96 -1.22 13.55 13.13
N ASP A 97 -1.01 13.22 14.40
CA ASP A 97 -1.25 14.12 15.53
C ASP A 97 -0.34 15.34 15.48
N TRP A 98 0.93 15.16 15.10
CA TRP A 98 1.86 16.27 14.91
C TRP A 98 1.39 17.23 13.80
N VAL A 99 0.98 16.69 12.63
CA VAL A 99 0.44 17.52 11.53
C VAL A 99 -0.82 18.28 11.98
N ALA A 100 -1.74 17.63 12.69
CA ALA A 100 -2.95 18.25 13.21
C ALA A 100 -2.61 19.43 14.15
N ARG A 101 -1.64 19.25 15.06
CA ARG A 101 -1.18 20.35 15.92
C ARG A 101 -0.57 21.50 15.11
N CYS A 102 0.24 21.22 14.09
CA CYS A 102 0.79 22.25 13.22
C CYS A 102 -0.30 23.05 12.48
N GLN A 103 -1.36 22.37 12.01
CA GLN A 103 -2.51 23.02 11.38
C GLN A 103 -3.28 23.94 12.34
N ASP A 104 -3.34 23.56 13.62
CA ASP A 104 -3.94 24.35 14.71
C ASP A 104 -3.01 25.46 15.25
N GLY A 105 -1.80 25.62 14.70
CA GLY A 105 -0.81 26.59 15.15
C GLY A 105 -0.11 26.24 16.46
N ARG A 106 -0.21 24.98 16.91
CA ARG A 106 0.44 24.43 18.11
C ARG A 106 1.67 23.64 17.64
N PHE A 107 2.89 24.15 17.84
CA PHE A 107 4.12 23.44 17.45
C PHE A 107 4.78 22.76 18.65
#